data_AF-A0A0N9YGF3-F1
#
_entry.id   AF-A0A0N9YGF3-F1
#
_cell.length_a   1.000
_cell.length_b   1.000
_cell.length_c   1.000
_cell.angle_alpha   90.00
_cell.angle_beta   90.00
_cell.angle_gamma   90.00
#
_symmetry.space_group_name_H-M   'P 1'
#
loop_
_entity.id
_entity.type
_entity.pdbx_description
1 polymer ?
#
loop_
_entity_poly.entity_id
_entity_poly.type
_entity_poly.pdbx_seq_one_letter_code
_entity_poly.pdbx_strand_id
1 'polypeptide(L)'
;MAGFVTVRAYAELNDFLEADSRGRAVRRPVQSHQTVKDVLEATGIPHTEIDLILVNGDPVSFEHRPVVGDRIAVYPMFEALDIGATARLRPEPLRHPRFVVDVNLGRLARLLRVLGFDVWWSSAADDQTLADISLDQQRILLTRDRGLLKRRTITHGLFVHSQHPEEQTLEVLRRLDLRRRIKPFTRCVRCTVSSPRSRRMR
;
A
#
# COMPACT_ATOMS: atom_id res chain seq x y z
N MET A 1 7.66 25.88 22.46
CA MET A 1 6.43 25.94 21.65
C MET A 1 6.45 24.81 20.65
N ALA A 2 5.36 24.05 20.51
CA ALA A 2 5.27 23.07 19.42
C ALA A 2 5.23 23.83 18.09
N GLY A 3 6.17 23.52 17.19
CA GLY A 3 6.13 23.99 15.83
C GLY A 3 5.03 23.28 15.05
N PHE A 4 4.62 23.84 13.91
CA PHE A 4 3.62 23.23 13.04
C PHE A 4 4.12 23.17 11.61
N VAL A 5 3.70 22.11 10.92
CA VAL A 5 3.75 21.98 9.46
C VAL A 5 2.33 21.97 8.91
N THR A 6 2.18 22.21 7.62
CA THR A 6 0.89 22.10 6.94
C THR A 6 0.89 20.86 6.05
N VAL A 7 -0.05 19.93 6.28
CA VAL A 7 -0.17 18.69 5.50
C VAL A 7 -1.40 18.74 4.60
N ARG A 8 -1.26 18.39 3.32
CA ARG A 8 -2.37 18.20 2.38
C ARG A 8 -2.30 16.82 1.74
N ALA A 9 -3.36 16.03 1.91
CA ALA A 9 -3.50 14.73 1.27
C ALA A 9 -4.37 14.82 0.01
N TYR A 10 -3.99 14.07 -1.03
CA TYR A 10 -4.69 14.04 -2.31
C TYR A 10 -5.40 12.71 -2.54
N ALA A 11 -6.48 12.75 -3.33
CA ALA A 11 -7.29 11.60 -3.75
C ALA A 11 -7.67 10.65 -2.60
N GLU A 12 -7.51 9.33 -2.75
CA GLU A 12 -7.92 8.32 -1.75
C GLU A 12 -7.20 8.45 -0.41
N LEU A 13 -6.09 9.18 -0.32
CA LEU A 13 -5.46 9.44 0.97
C LEU A 13 -6.38 10.21 1.92
N ASN A 14 -7.36 10.95 1.38
CA ASN A 14 -8.36 11.64 2.18
C ASN A 14 -9.27 10.69 2.96
N ASP A 15 -9.41 9.43 2.53
CA ASP A 15 -10.23 8.44 3.23
C ASP A 15 -9.62 8.03 4.56
N PHE A 16 -8.31 8.22 4.74
CA PHE A 16 -7.62 8.00 6.01
C PHE A 16 -7.79 9.16 7.00
N LEU A 17 -8.21 10.34 6.54
CA LEU A 17 -8.32 11.54 7.36
C LEU A 17 -9.73 11.69 7.97
N GLU A 18 -9.79 12.38 9.11
CA GLU A 18 -11.03 12.87 9.70
C GLU A 18 -11.78 13.78 8.73
N ALA A 19 -13.12 13.78 8.79
CA ALA A 19 -13.98 14.46 7.83
C ALA A 19 -13.59 15.94 7.60
N ASP A 20 -13.30 16.68 8.67
CA ASP A 20 -12.96 18.10 8.60
C ASP A 20 -11.59 18.38 7.97
N SER A 21 -10.73 17.37 7.90
CA SER A 21 -9.39 17.43 7.33
C SER A 21 -9.35 17.08 5.84
N ARG A 22 -10.42 16.49 5.29
CA ARG A 22 -10.45 16.00 3.90
C ARG A 22 -10.42 17.14 2.88
N GLY A 23 -9.58 17.01 1.86
CA GLY A 23 -9.44 17.96 0.76
C GLY A 23 -8.77 19.28 1.15
N ARG A 24 -8.30 19.42 2.39
CA ARG A 24 -7.77 20.66 2.95
C ARG A 24 -6.32 20.52 3.37
N ALA A 25 -5.66 21.67 3.47
CA ALA A 25 -4.34 21.76 4.06
C ALA A 25 -4.51 21.98 5.58
N VAL A 26 -4.01 21.05 6.39
CA VAL A 26 -4.28 21.02 7.85
C VAL A 26 -2.97 21.18 8.61
N ARG A 27 -2.99 22.00 9.67
CA ARG A 27 -1.85 22.17 10.56
C ARG A 27 -1.64 20.92 11.40
N ARG A 28 -0.39 20.42 11.45
CA ARG A 28 0.01 19.29 12.27
C ARG A 28 1.20 19.67 13.14
N PRO A 29 1.18 19.31 14.44
CA PRO A 29 2.32 19.56 15.31
C PRO A 29 3.54 18.76 14.80
N VAL A 30 4.72 19.35 14.93
CA VAL A 30 5.99 18.70 14.57
C VAL A 30 7.02 18.92 15.67
N GLN A 31 7.84 17.89 15.91
CA GLN A 31 9.01 17.94 16.75
C GLN A 31 10.27 17.74 15.90
N SER A 32 11.41 18.29 16.34
CA SER A 32 12.65 18.29 15.55
C SER A 32 13.19 16.89 15.21
N HIS A 33 12.86 15.88 16.01
CA HIS A 33 13.28 14.49 15.79
C HIS A 33 12.29 13.68 14.93
N GLN A 34 11.16 14.24 14.53
CA GLN A 34 10.18 13.54 13.71
C GLN A 34 10.58 13.62 12.23
N THR A 35 10.33 12.54 11.52
CA THR A 35 10.42 12.47 10.06
C THR A 35 9.06 12.81 9.44
N VAL A 36 9.03 13.07 8.13
CA VAL A 36 7.76 13.22 7.39
C VAL A 36 6.90 11.97 7.53
N LYS A 37 7.51 10.77 7.59
CA LYS A 37 6.79 9.53 7.85
C LYS A 37 6.03 9.59 9.17
N ASP A 38 6.70 9.97 10.26
CA ASP A 38 6.08 10.05 11.59
C ASP A 38 4.91 11.03 11.59
N VAL A 39 5.08 12.19 10.94
CA VAL A 39 4.02 13.21 10.83
C VAL A 39 2.81 12.67 10.05
N LEU A 40 3.03 11.97 8.93
CA LEU A 40 1.98 11.43 8.08
C LEU A 40 1.25 10.24 8.71
N GLU A 41 1.96 9.36 9.41
CA GLU A 41 1.35 8.26 10.14
C GLU A 41 0.50 8.75 11.32
N ALA A 42 0.91 9.88 11.94
CA ALA A 42 0.13 10.57 12.95
C ALA A 42 -1.13 11.24 12.39
N THR A 43 -1.19 11.60 11.09
CA THR A 43 -2.46 11.97 10.44
C THR A 43 -3.35 10.77 10.13
N GLY A 44 -2.85 9.55 10.36
CA GLY A 44 -3.54 8.31 10.10
C GLY A 44 -3.19 7.64 8.78
N ILE A 45 -2.48 8.32 7.87
CA ILE A 45 -2.16 7.77 6.55
C ILE A 45 -1.03 6.75 6.71
N PRO A 46 -1.23 5.47 6.37
CA PRO A 46 -0.13 4.50 6.37
C PRO A 46 0.92 4.89 5.33
N HIS A 47 2.21 4.83 5.65
CA HIS A 47 3.28 5.10 4.69
C HIS A 47 3.21 4.19 3.45
N THR A 48 2.64 3.00 3.61
CA THR A 48 2.40 2.05 2.53
C THR A 48 1.36 2.52 1.49
N GLU A 49 0.61 3.57 1.77
CA GLU A 49 -0.36 4.15 0.82
C GLU A 49 0.22 5.33 0.02
N ILE A 50 1.41 5.82 0.39
CA ILE A 50 2.00 7.05 -0.15
C ILE A 50 3.07 6.68 -1.18
N ASP A 51 3.01 7.35 -2.34
CA ASP A 51 3.97 7.12 -3.44
C ASP A 51 4.82 8.36 -3.76
N LEU A 52 4.32 9.56 -3.43
CA LEU A 52 5.06 10.82 -3.57
C LEU A 52 4.80 11.73 -2.37
N ILE A 53 5.88 12.27 -1.81
CA ILE A 53 5.86 13.33 -0.79
C ILE A 53 6.58 14.53 -1.38
N LEU A 54 5.92 15.69 -1.35
CA LEU A 54 6.52 16.98 -1.68
C LEU A 54 6.62 17.83 -0.43
N VAL A 55 7.81 18.37 -0.14
CA VAL A 55 8.01 19.39 0.89
C VAL A 55 8.35 20.69 0.17
N ASN A 56 7.47 21.69 0.34
CA ASN A 56 7.57 22.99 -0.33
C ASN A 56 7.68 22.91 -1.88
N GLY A 57 7.24 21.80 -2.46
CA GLY A 57 7.29 21.54 -3.91
C GLY A 57 8.37 20.53 -4.32
N ASP A 58 9.34 20.25 -3.47
CA ASP A 58 10.45 19.35 -3.78
C ASP A 58 10.16 17.91 -3.33
N PRO A 59 10.46 16.90 -4.16
CA PRO A 59 10.27 15.51 -3.80
C PRO A 59 11.26 15.08 -2.71
N VAL A 60 10.74 14.41 -1.68
CA VAL A 60 11.55 13.92 -0.55
C VAL A 60 11.23 12.47 -0.20
N SER A 61 12.16 11.80 0.48
CA SER A 61 11.95 10.46 1.04
C SER A 61 11.25 10.51 2.40
N PHE A 62 10.82 9.34 2.89
CA PHE A 62 10.23 9.18 4.22
C PHE A 62 11.11 9.64 5.38
N GLU A 63 12.44 9.63 5.19
CA GLU A 63 13.44 9.98 6.22
C GLU A 63 13.64 11.50 6.35
N HIS A 64 13.06 12.31 5.46
CA HIS A 64 13.17 13.76 5.53
C HIS A 64 12.62 14.29 6.86
N ARG A 65 13.32 15.25 7.47
CA ARG A 65 12.92 15.88 8.73
C ARG A 65 12.36 17.27 8.43
N PRO A 66 11.03 17.46 8.51
CA PRO A 66 10.43 18.74 8.15
C PRO A 66 10.71 19.78 9.24
N VAL A 67 10.83 21.03 8.82
CA VAL A 67 11.01 22.18 9.70
C VAL A 67 9.70 22.93 9.92
N VAL A 68 9.65 23.74 10.98
CA VAL A 68 8.48 24.55 11.31
C VAL A 68 8.12 25.47 10.13
N GLY A 69 6.87 25.41 9.69
CA GLY A 69 6.36 26.19 8.56
C GLY A 69 6.28 25.43 7.23
N ASP A 70 6.89 24.24 7.13
CA ASP A 70 6.88 23.46 5.89
C ASP A 70 5.47 23.10 5.41
N ARG A 71 5.33 23.04 4.09
CA ARG A 71 4.13 22.59 3.39
C ARG A 71 4.38 21.22 2.79
N ILE A 72 3.71 20.22 3.34
CA ILE A 72 3.82 18.82 2.96
C ILE A 72 2.60 18.45 2.11
N ALA A 73 2.82 18.07 0.85
CA ALA A 73 1.78 17.49 0.00
C ALA A 73 2.06 16.00 -0.21
N VAL A 74 1.04 15.16 -0.04
CA VAL A 74 1.16 13.71 -0.20
C VAL A 74 0.16 13.16 -1.20
N TYR A 75 0.67 12.29 -2.06
CA TYR A 75 -0.07 11.68 -3.16
C TYR A 75 -0.07 10.15 -2.99
N PRO A 76 -1.24 9.51 -3.21
CA PRO A 76 -1.32 8.07 -3.12
C PRO A 76 -0.62 7.39 -4.28
N MET A 77 -0.48 6.07 -4.14
CA MET A 77 -0.12 5.17 -5.20
C MET A 77 -1.08 5.26 -6.38
N PHE A 78 -0.59 5.79 -7.51
CA PHE A 78 -1.25 5.70 -8.80
C PHE A 78 -0.27 5.15 -9.84
N GLU A 79 -0.36 3.85 -10.18
CA GLU A 79 0.37 3.34 -11.35
C GLU A 79 -0.11 4.00 -12.67
N ALA A 80 -1.28 4.64 -12.67
CA ALA A 80 -1.87 5.29 -13.84
C ALA A 80 -1.31 6.68 -14.17
N LEU A 81 -0.59 7.33 -13.24
CA LEU A 81 0.03 8.62 -13.49
C LEU A 81 1.54 8.41 -13.67
N ASP A 82 2.05 8.74 -14.85
CA ASP A 82 3.48 8.76 -15.14
C ASP A 82 4.14 9.95 -14.43
N ILE A 83 4.15 9.90 -13.10
CA ILE A 83 5.00 10.75 -12.27
C ILE A 83 6.40 10.19 -12.51
N GLY A 84 7.24 10.95 -13.20
CA GLY A 84 8.54 10.51 -13.69
C GLY A 84 9.35 9.72 -12.66
N ALA A 85 10.16 8.77 -13.15
CA ALA A 85 10.85 7.75 -12.35
C ALA A 85 11.69 8.28 -11.16
N THR A 86 12.08 9.55 -11.17
CA THR A 86 12.89 10.21 -10.14
C THR A 86 12.13 10.64 -8.88
N ALA A 87 10.80 10.72 -8.92
CA ALA A 87 10.01 11.26 -7.81
C ALA A 87 9.31 10.19 -6.94
N ARG A 88 9.37 8.91 -7.31
CA ARG A 88 8.66 7.83 -6.61
C ARG A 88 9.41 7.39 -5.35
N LEU A 89 8.68 7.15 -4.27
CA LEU A 89 9.23 6.61 -3.03
C LEU A 89 9.63 5.13 -3.15
N ARG A 90 9.15 4.44 -4.20
CA ARG A 90 9.42 3.03 -4.46
C ARG A 90 10.13 2.82 -5.80
N PRO A 91 11.12 1.92 -5.86
CA PRO A 91 11.79 1.59 -7.11
C PRO A 91 10.89 0.71 -8.01
N GLU A 92 10.60 1.21 -9.23
CA GLU A 92 9.87 0.58 -10.35
C GLU A 92 8.48 -0.06 -10.06
N PRO A 93 7.53 0.00 -11.03
CA PRO A 93 6.28 -0.75 -10.92
C PRO A 93 6.58 -2.25 -10.76
N LEU A 94 5.89 -2.92 -9.83
CA LEU A 94 6.18 -4.31 -9.49
C LEU A 94 6.01 -5.20 -10.72
N ARG A 95 7.14 -5.57 -11.34
CA ARG A 95 7.17 -6.28 -12.63
C ARG A 95 6.40 -7.61 -12.57
N HIS A 96 6.23 -8.21 -11.39
CA HIS A 96 5.40 -9.39 -11.13
C HIS A 96 4.74 -9.28 -9.75
N PRO A 97 3.53 -8.70 -9.63
CA PRO A 97 2.90 -8.47 -8.35
C PRO A 97 2.47 -9.81 -7.73
N ARG A 98 2.99 -10.08 -6.53
CA ARG A 98 2.62 -11.20 -5.68
C ARG A 98 1.93 -10.65 -4.44
N PHE A 99 0.91 -11.35 -3.96
CA PHE A 99 0.09 -10.88 -2.86
C PHE A 99 0.23 -11.79 -1.65
N VAL A 100 0.16 -11.17 -0.47
CA VAL A 100 -0.16 -11.81 0.80
C VAL A 100 -1.46 -11.14 1.27
N VAL A 101 -2.49 -11.94 1.52
CA VAL A 101 -3.83 -11.41 1.79
C VAL A 101 -4.20 -11.70 3.23
N ASP A 102 -4.71 -10.68 3.91
CA ASP A 102 -5.25 -10.76 5.26
C ASP A 102 -6.28 -11.88 5.41
N VAL A 103 -6.33 -12.50 6.59
CA VAL A 103 -7.25 -13.61 6.90
C VAL A 103 -8.70 -13.25 6.61
N ASN A 104 -9.09 -11.99 6.84
CA ASN A 104 -10.44 -11.47 6.66
C ASN A 104 -10.82 -11.23 5.19
N LEU A 105 -9.86 -11.35 4.28
CA LEU A 105 -10.01 -11.09 2.84
C LEU A 105 -9.94 -12.38 2.00
N GLY A 106 -10.32 -13.53 2.56
CA GLY A 106 -10.23 -14.82 1.87
C GLY A 106 -11.00 -14.91 0.55
N ARG A 107 -12.13 -14.20 0.39
CA ARG A 107 -12.86 -14.14 -0.90
C ARG A 107 -12.08 -13.36 -1.96
N LEU A 108 -11.46 -12.24 -1.59
CA LEU A 108 -10.56 -11.50 -2.46
C LEU A 108 -9.38 -12.38 -2.91
N ALA A 109 -8.77 -13.12 -1.97
CA ALA A 109 -7.68 -14.04 -2.29
C ALA A 109 -8.09 -15.07 -3.35
N ARG A 110 -9.30 -15.63 -3.25
CA ARG A 110 -9.85 -16.57 -4.24
C ARG A 110 -10.06 -15.92 -5.61
N LEU A 111 -10.66 -14.73 -5.66
CA LEU A 111 -10.92 -14.02 -6.91
C LEU A 111 -9.61 -13.65 -7.62
N LEU A 112 -8.62 -13.13 -6.89
CA LEU A 112 -7.30 -12.82 -7.44
C LEU A 112 -6.60 -14.08 -8.01
N ARG A 113 -6.74 -15.24 -7.36
CA ARG A 113 -6.22 -16.51 -7.92
C ARG A 113 -6.94 -16.94 -9.19
N VAL A 114 -8.27 -16.78 -9.26
CA VAL A 114 -9.05 -17.04 -10.49
C VAL A 114 -8.55 -16.17 -11.64
N LEU A 115 -8.19 -14.92 -11.36
CA LEU A 115 -7.61 -13.99 -12.34
C LEU A 115 -6.14 -14.28 -12.69
N GLY A 116 -5.51 -15.28 -12.07
CA GLY A 116 -4.16 -15.74 -12.38
C GLY A 116 -3.05 -15.13 -11.53
N PHE A 117 -3.37 -14.37 -10.48
CA PHE A 117 -2.36 -13.76 -9.62
C PHE A 117 -1.78 -14.76 -8.60
N ASP A 118 -0.52 -14.52 -8.21
CA ASP A 118 0.14 -15.26 -7.16
C ASP A 118 -0.28 -14.72 -5.79
N VAL A 119 -1.09 -15.49 -5.07
CA VAL A 119 -1.69 -15.06 -3.80
C VAL A 119 -1.42 -16.07 -2.71
N TRP A 120 -0.71 -15.64 -1.68
CA TRP A 120 -0.62 -16.34 -0.41
C TRP A 120 -1.78 -15.92 0.50
N TRP A 121 -2.43 -16.90 1.11
CA TRP A 121 -3.50 -16.68 2.09
C TRP A 121 -3.62 -17.93 2.96
N SER A 122 -3.76 -17.77 4.27
CA SER A 122 -4.01 -18.84 5.22
C SER A 122 -4.98 -18.36 6.29
N SER A 123 -6.00 -19.14 6.62
CA SER A 123 -6.95 -18.82 7.70
C SER A 123 -6.33 -18.87 9.10
N ALA A 124 -5.13 -19.44 9.23
CA ALA A 124 -4.42 -19.59 10.50
C ALA A 124 -3.26 -18.58 10.65
N ALA A 125 -3.09 -17.65 9.70
CA ALA A 125 -2.03 -16.65 9.78
C ALA A 125 -2.39 -15.58 10.82
N ASP A 126 -1.40 -15.18 11.62
CA ASP A 126 -1.48 -13.97 12.42
C ASP A 126 -0.81 -12.79 11.69
N ASP A 127 -0.95 -11.59 12.24
CA ASP A 127 -0.35 -10.36 11.70
C ASP A 127 1.17 -10.46 11.53
N GLN A 128 1.84 -11.17 12.44
CA GLN A 128 3.29 -11.34 12.39
C GLN A 128 3.68 -12.21 11.19
N THR A 129 3.00 -13.34 11.02
CA THR A 129 3.16 -14.23 9.85
C THR A 129 2.89 -13.49 8.54
N LEU A 130 1.84 -12.66 8.49
CA LEU A 130 1.55 -11.85 7.31
C LEU A 130 2.68 -10.87 7.00
N ALA A 131 3.24 -10.22 8.02
CA ALA A 131 4.35 -9.29 7.87
C ALA A 131 5.65 -9.98 7.42
N ASP A 132 5.97 -11.12 8.02
CA ASP A 132 7.18 -11.90 7.69
C ASP A 132 7.11 -12.41 6.25
N ILE A 133 5.97 -12.95 5.83
CA ILE A 133 5.76 -13.41 4.44
C ILE A 133 5.78 -12.25 3.44
N SER A 134 5.20 -11.11 3.81
CA SER A 134 5.24 -9.88 3.01
C SER A 134 6.69 -9.48 2.73
N LEU A 135 7.52 -9.46 3.77
CA LEU A 135 8.92 -9.07 3.71
C LEU A 135 9.78 -10.11 2.99
N ASP A 136 9.79 -11.37 3.47
CA ASP A 136 10.67 -12.43 2.98
C ASP A 136 10.41 -12.77 1.51
N GLN A 137 9.14 -12.72 1.11
CA GLN A 137 8.73 -13.07 -0.26
C GLN A 137 8.44 -11.84 -1.11
N GLN A 138 8.71 -10.62 -0.63
CA GLN A 138 8.47 -9.37 -1.36
C GLN A 138 7.05 -9.36 -1.97
N ARG A 139 6.06 -9.59 -1.12
CA ARG A 139 4.63 -9.64 -1.49
C ARG A 139 3.96 -8.35 -1.07
N ILE A 140 3.00 -7.88 -1.86
CA ILE A 140 2.12 -6.77 -1.48
C ILE A 140 1.11 -7.31 -0.47
N LEU A 141 1.10 -6.73 0.73
CA LEU A 141 0.10 -7.04 1.73
C LEU A 141 -1.24 -6.35 1.41
N LEU A 142 -2.30 -7.13 1.21
CA LEU A 142 -3.66 -6.62 1.09
C LEU A 142 -4.38 -6.80 2.43
N THR A 143 -4.80 -5.71 3.06
CA THR A 143 -5.49 -5.74 4.36
C THR A 143 -6.49 -4.60 4.49
N ARG A 144 -7.45 -4.76 5.41
CA ARG A 144 -8.34 -3.68 5.88
C ARG A 144 -7.93 -3.18 7.26
N ASP A 145 -6.79 -3.62 7.79
CA ASP A 145 -6.23 -3.14 9.04
C ASP A 145 -5.13 -2.11 8.79
N ARG A 146 -5.39 -0.88 9.25
CA ARG A 146 -4.44 0.23 9.19
C ARG A 146 -3.26 0.03 10.13
N GLY A 147 -3.47 -0.63 11.27
CA GLY A 147 -2.42 -0.91 12.25
C GLY A 147 -1.35 -1.82 11.65
N LEU A 148 -1.77 -2.86 10.94
CA LEU A 148 -0.87 -3.76 10.23
C LEU A 148 -0.04 -3.04 9.16
N LEU A 149 -0.64 -2.14 8.37
CA LEU A 149 0.05 -1.35 7.34
C LEU A 149 1.04 -0.31 7.88
N LYS A 150 0.91 0.11 9.14
CA LYS A 150 1.83 1.04 9.81
C LYS A 150 3.08 0.35 10.36
N ARG A 151 3.14 -0.99 10.38
CA ARG A 151 4.33 -1.71 10.83
C ARG A 151 5.50 -1.41 9.90
N ARG A 152 6.66 -1.07 10.47
CA ARG A 152 7.87 -0.69 9.72
C ARG A 152 8.38 -1.80 8.79
N THR A 153 8.08 -3.07 9.08
CA THR A 153 8.47 -4.22 8.26
C THR A 153 7.66 -4.32 6.97
N ILE A 154 6.47 -3.71 6.89
CA ILE A 154 5.66 -3.69 5.68
C ILE A 154 6.17 -2.60 4.76
N THR A 155 6.91 -2.98 3.74
CA THR A 155 7.38 -2.07 2.70
C THR A 155 6.34 -1.87 1.59
N HIS A 156 5.58 -2.93 1.29
CA HIS A 156 4.55 -2.95 0.25
C HIS A 156 3.23 -3.42 0.85
N GLY A 157 2.27 -2.51 0.91
CA GLY A 157 0.92 -2.80 1.36
C GLY A 157 -0.10 -1.98 0.59
N LEU A 158 -1.33 -2.45 0.61
CA LEU A 158 -2.49 -1.77 0.05
C LEU A 158 -3.68 -1.97 1.00
N PHE A 159 -4.26 -0.86 1.44
CA PHE A 159 -5.50 -0.82 2.18
C PHE A 159 -6.67 -1.08 1.23
N VAL A 160 -7.50 -2.05 1.59
CA VAL A 160 -8.69 -2.42 0.82
C VAL A 160 -9.91 -1.73 1.43
N HIS A 161 -10.45 -0.74 0.72
CA HIS A 161 -11.55 0.09 1.21
C HIS A 161 -12.89 -0.67 1.18
N SER A 162 -13.21 -1.33 0.06
CA SER A 162 -14.51 -1.98 -0.10
C SER A 162 -14.74 -3.16 0.87
N GLN A 163 -16.01 -3.39 1.21
CA GLN A 163 -16.46 -4.56 1.97
C GLN A 163 -16.90 -5.73 1.07
N HIS A 164 -17.11 -5.46 -0.22
CA HIS A 164 -17.66 -6.41 -1.18
C HIS A 164 -16.54 -7.05 -2.01
N PRO A 165 -16.39 -8.39 -2.02
CA PRO A 165 -15.25 -9.06 -2.66
C PRO A 165 -14.99 -8.68 -4.13
N GLU A 166 -16.06 -8.46 -4.90
CA GLU A 166 -15.96 -8.07 -6.31
C GLU A 166 -15.38 -6.66 -6.45
N GLU A 167 -15.89 -5.71 -5.66
CA GLU A 167 -15.38 -4.34 -5.61
C GLU A 167 -13.96 -4.28 -5.06
N GLN A 168 -13.63 -5.07 -4.03
CA GLN A 168 -12.26 -5.22 -3.52
C GLN A 168 -11.31 -5.67 -4.63
N THR A 169 -11.74 -6.63 -5.45
CA THR A 169 -10.95 -7.13 -6.58
C THR A 169 -10.75 -6.02 -7.60
N LEU A 170 -11.82 -5.32 -8.00
CA LEU A 170 -11.73 -4.22 -8.95
C LEU A 170 -10.88 -3.05 -8.42
N GLU A 171 -10.94 -2.78 -7.12
CA GLU A 171 -10.11 -1.79 -6.44
C GLU A 171 -8.63 -2.13 -6.57
N VAL A 172 -8.23 -3.34 -6.17
CA VAL A 172 -6.84 -3.82 -6.28
C VAL A 172 -6.36 -3.77 -7.74
N LEU A 173 -7.19 -4.22 -8.70
CA LEU A 173 -6.84 -4.20 -10.12
C LEU A 173 -6.64 -2.78 -10.67
N ARG A 174 -7.42 -1.81 -10.20
CA ARG A 174 -7.30 -0.41 -10.65
C ARG A 174 -6.10 0.28 -10.01
N ARG A 175 -5.93 0.17 -8.70
CA ARG A 175 -4.87 0.87 -7.95
C ARG A 175 -3.46 0.41 -8.36
N LEU A 176 -3.34 -0.86 -8.72
CA LEU A 176 -2.07 -1.49 -9.13
C LEU A 176 -1.96 -1.71 -10.66
N ASP A 177 -2.83 -1.08 -11.46
CA ASP A 177 -2.91 -1.22 -12.94
C ASP A 177 -2.74 -2.67 -13.48
N LEU A 178 -3.42 -3.63 -12.86
CA LEU A 178 -3.21 -5.05 -13.13
C LEU A 178 -4.04 -5.59 -14.30
N ARG A 179 -4.89 -4.76 -14.91
CA ARG A 179 -5.86 -5.20 -15.92
C ARG A 179 -5.22 -5.93 -17.09
N ARG A 180 -4.06 -5.45 -17.56
CA ARG A 180 -3.30 -6.04 -18.68
C ARG A 180 -2.57 -7.33 -18.30
N ARG A 181 -2.49 -7.67 -17.02
CA ARG A 181 -1.75 -8.81 -16.46
C ARG A 181 -2.64 -10.00 -16.10
N ILE A 182 -3.96 -9.86 -16.27
CA ILE A 182 -4.94 -10.90 -15.97
C ILE A 182 -4.71 -12.12 -16.87
N LYS A 183 -4.55 -13.30 -16.25
CA LYS A 183 -4.35 -14.59 -16.92
C LYS A 183 -5.25 -15.63 -16.27
N PRO A 184 -6.56 -15.62 -16.59
CA PRO A 184 -7.54 -16.40 -15.86
C PRO A 184 -7.23 -17.89 -15.87
N PHE A 185 -7.57 -18.57 -14.78
CA PHE A 185 -7.48 -20.03 -14.64
C PHE A 185 -6.06 -20.62 -14.82
N THR A 186 -5.01 -19.79 -14.74
CA THR A 186 -3.61 -20.25 -14.78
C THR A 186 -3.06 -20.67 -13.41
N ARG A 187 -3.80 -20.40 -12.33
CA ARG A 187 -3.44 -20.72 -10.95
C ARG A 187 -4.56 -21.53 -10.29
N CYS A 188 -4.17 -22.40 -9.36
CA CYS A 188 -5.14 -23.13 -8.55
C CYS A 188 -5.78 -22.20 -7.53
N VAL A 189 -7.11 -22.26 -7.39
CA VAL A 189 -7.86 -21.46 -6.41
C VAL A 189 -7.57 -21.89 -4.97
N ARG A 190 -7.28 -23.19 -4.76
CA ARG A 190 -7.06 -23.79 -3.44
C ARG A 190 -5.60 -23.71 -2.98
N CYS A 191 -4.63 -23.86 -3.88
CA CYS A 191 -3.22 -23.89 -3.52
C CYS A 191 -2.71 -22.49 -3.21
N THR A 192 -1.99 -22.35 -2.10
CA THR A 192 -1.39 -21.11 -1.60
C THR A 192 0.01 -20.85 -2.17
N VAL A 193 0.55 -21.80 -2.94
CA VAL A 193 1.91 -21.76 -3.48
C VAL A 193 1.87 -22.23 -4.94
N SER A 194 2.52 -21.49 -5.85
CA SER A 194 3.03 -22.13 -7.07
C SER A 194 4.28 -22.90 -6.70
N SER A 195 4.15 -24.21 -6.50
CA SER A 195 5.31 -25.08 -6.67
C SER A 195 5.77 -24.95 -8.13
N PRO A 196 7.07 -24.74 -8.42
CA PRO A 196 7.56 -24.80 -9.78
C PRO A 196 7.18 -26.18 -10.34
N ARG A 197 6.44 -26.20 -11.45
CA ARG A 197 6.03 -27.44 -12.13
C ARG A 197 7.28 -28.30 -12.33
N SER A 198 7.41 -29.41 -11.60
CA SER A 198 8.26 -30.49 -12.03
C SER A 198 7.64 -31.04 -13.31
N ARG A 199 8.28 -30.75 -14.44
CA ARG A 199 8.08 -31.54 -15.67
C ARG A 199 8.43 -32.99 -15.31
N ARG A 200 7.43 -33.80 -14.97
CA ARG A 200 7.53 -35.24 -15.16
C ARG A 200 7.03 -35.53 -16.57
N MET A 201 7.97 -35.55 -17.50
CA MET A 201 7.85 -36.37 -18.70
C MET A 201 7.85 -37.83 -18.22
N ARG A 202 6.75 -38.52 -18.41
CA ARG A 202 6.69 -39.96 -18.63
C ARG A 202 5.66 -40.20 -19.72
#